data_AF-A0A6C2U8B4-F1
#
_entry.id   AF-A0A6C2U8B4-F1
#
_cell.length_a   1.000
_cell.length_b   1.000
_cell.length_c   1.000
_cell.angle_alpha   90.00
_cell.angle_beta   90.00
_cell.angle_gamma   90.00
#
_symmetry.space_group_name_H-M   'P 1'
#
loop_
_entity.id
_entity.type
_entity.pdbx_description
1 polymer ?
#
loop_
_entity_poly.entity_id
_entity_poly.type
_entity_poly.pdbx_seq_one_letter_code
_entity_poly.pdbx_strand_id
1 'polypeptide(L)'
;MKKLVMAVAVLACASAVVAQTVTSANIVGYTKVNAVGGELSLVALNFETGGTTLQDMIGTDVPALSFVYLWDKDTSAYTSASLNTRGSWTPNLTVDIGDAMWIQAAGAGTNELIFSGEVLTSNSVWALPAGIVATGYSFPVEKDFKTTQAATDLAALSFLYMWDEGTQSYAAWSKNTRGTWTGTGDPIMDPKEGFWIDNAGSAIVVDEPVPFTP
;
A
#
# COMPACT_ATOMS: atom_id res chain seq x y z
N MET A 1 -1.13 -37.30 76.69
CA MET A 1 -1.07 -35.87 77.10
C MET A 1 -0.44 -35.12 75.93
N LYS A 2 -1.24 -34.50 75.05
CA LYS A 2 -1.59 -33.06 75.05
C LYS A 2 -0.37 -32.13 74.94
N LYS A 3 -0.36 -31.35 73.83
CA LYS A 3 0.19 -29.98 73.58
C LYS A 3 1.28 -29.94 72.49
N LEU A 4 0.94 -29.46 71.28
CA LEU A 4 1.12 -28.08 70.76
C LEU A 4 2.58 -27.84 70.32
N VAL A 5 2.92 -27.46 69.08
CA VAL A 5 2.73 -26.17 68.37
C VAL A 5 3.10 -26.42 66.89
N MET A 6 2.24 -26.32 65.87
CA MET A 6 1.77 -25.13 65.12
C MET A 6 2.86 -24.15 64.64
N ALA A 7 3.54 -24.45 63.51
CA ALA A 7 4.04 -23.48 62.52
C ALA A 7 4.96 -24.16 61.49
N VAL A 8 4.52 -24.34 60.24
CA VAL A 8 5.19 -23.80 59.04
C VAL A 8 4.14 -23.77 57.93
N ALA A 9 4.05 -22.60 57.32
CA ALA A 9 3.04 -22.17 56.39
C ALA A 9 2.91 -23.07 55.15
N VAL A 10 1.64 -23.19 54.73
CA VAL A 10 1.15 -23.42 53.36
C VAL A 10 2.23 -23.09 52.32
N LEU A 11 2.80 -24.13 51.70
CA LEU A 11 3.66 -23.96 50.54
C LEU A 11 2.76 -23.47 49.39
N ALA A 12 2.89 -22.19 49.06
CA ALA A 12 2.10 -21.52 48.05
C ALA A 12 2.27 -22.21 46.69
N CYS A 13 1.16 -22.73 46.16
CA CYS A 13 1.02 -22.99 44.73
C CYS A 13 1.04 -21.65 44.00
N ALA A 14 2.21 -21.22 43.53
CA ALA A 14 2.33 -20.18 42.52
C ALA A 14 2.88 -20.84 41.25
N SER A 15 2.04 -21.61 40.57
CA SER A 15 2.24 -21.82 39.15
C SER A 15 2.09 -20.45 38.49
N ALA A 16 3.22 -19.81 38.17
CA ALA A 16 3.21 -18.68 37.27
C ALA A 16 2.65 -19.18 35.94
N VAL A 17 1.35 -19.00 35.74
CA VAL A 17 0.79 -18.96 34.40
C VAL A 17 1.41 -17.71 33.80
N VAL A 18 2.55 -17.88 33.12
CA VAL A 18 2.91 -16.96 32.05
C VAL A 18 1.77 -17.10 31.05
N ALA A 19 0.79 -16.20 31.16
CA ALA A 19 -0.10 -15.93 30.08
C ALA A 19 0.82 -15.52 28.93
N GLN A 20 1.09 -16.46 28.02
CA GLN A 20 1.63 -16.13 26.72
C GLN A 20 0.62 -15.13 26.17
N THR A 21 0.98 -13.86 26.21
CA THR A 21 0.26 -12.83 25.49
C THR A 21 0.53 -13.19 24.04
N VAL A 22 -0.37 -13.98 23.46
CA VAL A 22 -0.55 -13.96 22.01
C VAL A 22 -1.10 -12.57 21.76
N THR A 23 -0.19 -11.60 21.65
CA THR A 23 -0.49 -10.42 20.86
C THR A 23 -0.85 -10.99 19.51
N SER A 24 -2.13 -10.99 19.16
CA SER A 24 -2.53 -10.89 17.76
C SER A 24 -1.94 -9.56 17.27
N ALA A 25 -0.63 -9.55 17.00
CA ALA A 25 0.15 -8.32 16.79
C ALA A 25 0.01 -7.81 15.35
N ASN A 26 -0.44 -8.67 14.43
CA ASN A 26 -0.51 -8.36 13.02
C ASN A 26 -1.98 -8.15 12.66
N ILE A 27 -2.32 -6.92 12.31
CA ILE A 27 -3.61 -6.59 11.69
C ILE A 27 -3.49 -7.03 10.23
N VAL A 28 -4.37 -7.93 9.79
CA VAL A 28 -4.42 -8.37 8.40
C VAL A 28 -5.57 -7.65 7.71
N GLY A 29 -5.30 -7.07 6.55
CA GLY A 29 -6.29 -6.43 5.70
C GLY A 29 -6.30 -7.02 4.30
N TYR A 30 -7.26 -6.57 3.51
CA TYR A 30 -7.31 -6.87 2.09
C TYR A 30 -7.98 -5.74 1.31
N THR A 31 -7.63 -5.61 0.04
CA THR A 31 -8.36 -4.81 -0.95
C THR A 31 -8.72 -5.64 -2.16
N LYS A 32 -9.85 -5.28 -2.79
CA LYS A 32 -10.31 -5.83 -4.05
C LYS A 32 -10.05 -4.86 -5.18
N VAL A 33 -9.47 -5.36 -6.26
CA VAL A 33 -9.30 -4.63 -7.53
C VAL A 33 -10.05 -5.37 -8.62
N ASN A 34 -10.80 -4.62 -9.42
CA ASN A 34 -11.48 -5.16 -10.59
C ASN A 34 -10.66 -4.80 -11.84
N ALA A 35 -9.79 -5.72 -12.26
CA ALA A 35 -9.02 -5.54 -13.49
C ALA A 35 -9.90 -5.86 -14.70
N VAL A 36 -10.41 -4.82 -15.35
CA VAL A 36 -11.28 -4.94 -16.54
C VAL A 36 -10.41 -5.15 -17.78
N GLY A 37 -10.76 -6.17 -18.57
CA GLY A 37 -10.03 -6.53 -19.77
C GLY A 37 -9.99 -5.39 -20.80
N GLY A 38 -8.79 -5.03 -21.25
CA GLY A 38 -8.55 -3.95 -22.21
C GLY A 38 -8.37 -2.57 -21.58
N GLU A 39 -8.61 -2.43 -20.28
CA GLU A 39 -8.45 -1.19 -19.52
C GLU A 39 -7.17 -1.21 -18.68
N LEU A 40 -6.77 -0.04 -18.21
CA LEU A 40 -5.69 0.13 -17.24
C LEU A 40 -6.26 0.39 -15.85
N SER A 41 -5.69 -0.29 -14.87
CA SER A 41 -5.88 -0.05 -13.44
C SER A 41 -4.56 0.37 -12.82
N LEU A 42 -4.53 1.48 -12.07
CA LEU A 42 -3.37 1.90 -11.29
C LEU A 42 -3.57 1.48 -9.83
N VAL A 43 -2.77 0.52 -9.39
CA VAL A 43 -2.96 -0.15 -8.09
C VAL A 43 -1.71 0.03 -7.25
N ALA A 44 -1.89 0.29 -5.97
CA ALA A 44 -0.80 0.30 -5.00
C ALA A 44 -0.83 -0.93 -4.09
N LEU A 45 0.35 -1.42 -3.73
CA LEU A 45 0.50 -2.44 -2.71
C LEU A 45 0.58 -1.78 -1.33
N ASN A 46 -0.48 -1.94 -0.53
CA ASN A 46 -0.61 -1.30 0.80
C ASN A 46 -0.52 -2.30 1.96
N PHE A 47 -0.10 -3.52 1.66
CA PHE A 47 -0.01 -4.63 2.59
C PHE A 47 1.36 -5.31 2.45
N GLU A 48 1.86 -5.85 3.55
CA GLU A 48 3.17 -6.52 3.71
C GLU A 48 4.36 -5.59 4.00
N THR A 49 5.26 -6.05 4.86
CA THR A 49 6.50 -5.33 5.25
C THR A 49 7.72 -5.82 4.46
N GLY A 50 7.50 -6.54 3.36
CA GLY A 50 8.53 -7.00 2.43
C GLY A 50 7.97 -7.16 1.01
N GLY A 51 8.86 -7.15 0.02
CA GLY A 51 8.45 -7.25 -1.38
C GLY A 51 7.83 -8.60 -1.72
N THR A 52 6.74 -8.58 -2.47
CA THR A 52 5.99 -9.76 -2.91
C THR A 52 6.06 -9.89 -4.43
N THR A 53 6.11 -11.12 -4.96
CA THR A 53 6.23 -11.32 -6.41
C THR A 53 4.87 -11.27 -7.12
N LEU A 54 4.84 -10.89 -8.40
CA LEU A 54 3.62 -10.94 -9.21
C LEU A 54 2.98 -12.33 -9.23
N GLN A 55 3.80 -13.38 -9.21
CA GLN A 55 3.33 -14.76 -9.16
C GLN A 55 2.57 -15.09 -7.87
N ASP A 56 3.01 -14.55 -6.74
CA ASP A 56 2.37 -14.79 -5.44
C ASP A 56 1.16 -13.86 -5.24
N MET A 57 1.25 -12.63 -5.75
CA MET A 57 0.26 -11.59 -5.56
C MET A 57 -0.94 -11.66 -6.50
N ILE A 58 -0.69 -11.91 -7.79
CA ILE A 58 -1.71 -11.91 -8.86
C ILE A 58 -1.89 -13.32 -9.42
N GLY A 59 -0.80 -14.10 -9.48
CA GLY A 59 -0.84 -15.47 -9.96
C GLY A 59 -1.46 -15.57 -11.35
N THR A 60 -2.54 -16.35 -11.45
CA THR A 60 -3.33 -16.57 -12.68
C THR A 60 -4.73 -15.96 -12.61
N ASP A 61 -4.96 -15.03 -11.69
CA ASP A 61 -6.28 -14.41 -11.50
C ASP A 61 -6.62 -13.41 -12.60
N VAL A 62 -5.65 -13.04 -13.44
CA VAL A 62 -5.86 -12.37 -14.73
C VAL A 62 -5.64 -13.34 -15.91
N PRO A 63 -6.26 -13.09 -17.08
CA PRO A 63 -6.05 -13.94 -18.25
C PRO A 63 -4.61 -13.90 -18.77
N ALA A 64 -4.18 -14.96 -19.45
CA ALA A 64 -2.90 -14.94 -20.15
C ALA A 64 -2.82 -13.77 -21.15
N LEU A 65 -1.60 -13.28 -21.38
CA LEU A 65 -1.27 -12.08 -22.14
C LEU A 65 -1.67 -10.76 -21.45
N SER A 66 -2.01 -10.81 -20.15
CA SER A 66 -2.09 -9.60 -19.32
C SER A 66 -0.69 -9.04 -19.04
N PHE A 67 -0.63 -7.73 -18.82
CA PHE A 67 0.60 -7.01 -18.52
C PHE A 67 0.54 -6.33 -17.17
N VAL A 68 1.70 -6.26 -16.51
CA VAL A 68 1.94 -5.38 -15.38
C VAL A 68 3.07 -4.44 -15.75
N TYR A 69 2.92 -3.16 -15.44
CA TYR A 69 3.97 -2.16 -15.61
C TYR A 69 4.29 -1.55 -14.25
N LEU A 70 5.47 -1.86 -13.72
CA LEU A 70 5.98 -1.33 -12.46
C LEU A 70 6.89 -0.14 -12.74
N TRP A 71 6.63 0.99 -12.07
CA TRP A 71 7.50 2.17 -12.18
C TRP A 71 8.71 2.02 -11.26
N ASP A 72 9.90 2.04 -11.85
CA ASP A 72 11.16 2.08 -11.10
C ASP A 72 11.50 3.53 -10.76
N LYS A 73 11.45 3.82 -9.46
CA LYS A 73 11.67 5.16 -8.89
C LYS A 73 13.12 5.62 -9.02
N ASP A 74 14.07 4.68 -9.06
CA ASP A 74 15.51 4.98 -9.14
C ASP A 74 15.93 5.29 -10.58
N THR A 75 15.35 4.61 -11.55
CA THR A 75 15.68 4.78 -12.98
C THR A 75 14.70 5.68 -13.73
N SER A 76 13.56 6.04 -13.13
CA SER A 76 12.48 6.80 -13.78
C SER A 76 12.00 6.14 -15.08
N ALA A 77 11.82 4.82 -15.03
CA ALA A 77 11.40 4.02 -16.18
C ALA A 77 10.44 2.90 -15.75
N TYR A 78 9.71 2.35 -16.72
CA TYR A 78 8.90 1.16 -16.46
C TYR A 78 9.70 -0.11 -16.67
N THR A 79 9.52 -1.05 -15.74
CA THR A 79 9.75 -2.47 -16.00
C THR A 79 8.41 -3.14 -16.26
N SER A 80 8.29 -3.87 -17.37
CA SER A 80 7.07 -4.58 -17.74
C SER A 80 7.22 -6.07 -17.49
N ALA A 81 6.12 -6.70 -17.09
CA ALA A 81 5.96 -8.14 -16.99
C ALA A 81 4.72 -8.58 -17.76
N SER A 82 4.78 -9.79 -18.33
CA SER A 82 3.64 -10.39 -19.03
C SER A 82 3.32 -11.76 -18.45
N LEU A 83 2.03 -12.07 -18.32
CA LEU A 83 1.56 -13.40 -17.94
C LEU A 83 1.53 -14.29 -19.18
N ASN A 84 2.38 -15.31 -19.24
CA ASN A 84 2.42 -16.19 -20.40
C ASN A 84 1.24 -17.19 -20.41
N THR A 85 1.07 -17.91 -21.53
CA THR A 85 -0.01 -18.90 -21.70
C THR A 85 0.11 -20.14 -20.81
N ARG A 86 1.20 -20.28 -20.06
CA ARG A 86 1.41 -21.34 -19.07
C ARG A 86 1.14 -20.87 -17.63
N GLY A 87 0.70 -19.62 -17.46
CA GLY A 87 0.38 -19.06 -16.15
C GLY A 87 1.59 -18.60 -15.34
N SER A 88 2.66 -18.15 -16.00
CA SER A 88 3.83 -17.58 -15.31
C SER A 88 4.15 -16.17 -15.77
N TRP A 89 4.44 -15.29 -14.82
CA TRP A 89 4.91 -13.93 -15.09
C TRP A 89 6.35 -13.92 -15.60
N THR A 90 6.62 -13.12 -16.62
CA THR A 90 7.98 -12.96 -17.18
C THR A 90 8.25 -11.49 -17.52
N PRO A 91 9.24 -10.86 -16.86
CA PRO A 91 9.87 -11.28 -15.60
C PRO A 91 8.84 -11.45 -14.45
N ASN A 92 9.17 -12.25 -13.43
CA ASN A 92 8.40 -12.27 -12.18
C ASN A 92 8.90 -11.14 -11.29
N LEU A 93 8.30 -9.96 -11.43
CA LEU A 93 8.71 -8.76 -10.69
C LEU A 93 8.35 -8.87 -9.21
N THR A 94 9.17 -8.25 -8.38
CA THR A 94 8.86 -7.99 -6.97
C THR A 94 8.27 -6.59 -6.85
N VAL A 95 7.20 -6.46 -6.08
CA VAL A 95 6.51 -5.20 -5.78
C VAL A 95 6.64 -4.96 -4.29
N ASP A 96 7.16 -3.81 -3.89
CA ASP A 96 7.31 -3.43 -2.49
C ASP A 96 6.11 -2.62 -2.00
N ILE A 97 5.94 -2.54 -0.68
CA ILE A 97 4.88 -1.72 -0.07
C ILE A 97 5.05 -0.25 -0.45
N GLY A 98 3.93 0.38 -0.83
CA GLY A 98 3.89 1.76 -1.32
C GLY A 98 4.29 1.91 -2.79
N ASP A 99 4.72 0.84 -3.47
CA ASP A 99 4.84 0.88 -4.93
C ASP A 99 3.46 0.86 -5.58
N ALA A 100 3.35 1.59 -6.69
CA ALA A 100 2.20 1.53 -7.57
C ALA A 100 2.59 0.86 -8.90
N MET A 101 1.66 0.06 -9.41
CA MET A 101 1.80 -0.68 -10.66
C MET A 101 0.56 -0.50 -11.52
N TRP A 102 0.76 -0.47 -12.82
CA TRP A 102 -0.33 -0.63 -13.77
C TRP A 102 -0.64 -2.10 -13.97
N ILE A 103 -1.92 -2.43 -13.97
CA ILE A 103 -2.42 -3.73 -14.39
C ILE A 103 -3.24 -3.53 -15.66
N GLN A 104 -2.87 -4.25 -16.71
CA GLN A 104 -3.62 -4.32 -17.96
C GLN A 104 -4.08 -5.75 -18.16
N ALA A 105 -5.32 -6.05 -17.75
CA ALA A 105 -5.90 -7.36 -17.96
C ALA A 105 -6.20 -7.58 -19.45
N ALA A 106 -5.90 -8.78 -19.95
CA ALA A 106 -6.27 -9.17 -21.30
C ALA A 106 -7.75 -9.58 -21.39
N GLY A 107 -8.27 -9.68 -22.61
CA GLY A 107 -9.66 -10.06 -22.87
C GLY A 107 -10.65 -8.92 -22.65
N ALA A 108 -11.92 -9.25 -22.40
CA ALA A 108 -13.02 -8.30 -22.26
C ALA A 108 -13.83 -8.49 -20.96
N GLY A 109 -13.38 -9.37 -20.07
CA GLY A 109 -14.06 -9.66 -18.80
C GLY A 109 -13.48 -8.85 -17.64
N THR A 110 -14.22 -8.79 -16.53
CA THR A 110 -13.72 -8.26 -15.26
C THR A 110 -13.07 -9.38 -14.46
N ASN A 111 -11.87 -9.14 -13.96
CA ASN A 111 -11.11 -10.09 -13.15
C ASN A 111 -10.91 -9.51 -11.75
N GLU A 112 -11.44 -10.18 -10.72
CA GLU A 112 -11.27 -9.74 -9.33
C GLU A 112 -9.90 -10.19 -8.83
N LEU A 113 -9.09 -9.23 -8.40
CA LEU A 113 -7.80 -9.45 -7.75
C LEU A 113 -7.93 -9.10 -6.27
N ILE A 114 -7.35 -9.95 -5.42
CA ILE A 114 -7.35 -9.75 -3.97
C ILE A 114 -5.92 -9.55 -3.52
N PHE A 115 -5.62 -8.33 -3.06
CA PHE A 115 -4.36 -8.01 -2.41
C PHE A 115 -4.60 -8.07 -0.91
N SER A 116 -3.89 -8.93 -0.20
CA SER A 116 -4.05 -9.09 1.26
C SER A 116 -2.69 -9.21 1.92
N GLY A 117 -2.62 -8.78 3.18
CA GLY A 117 -1.40 -8.92 3.96
C GLY A 117 -1.47 -8.13 5.25
N GLU A 118 -0.31 -7.94 5.86
CA GLU A 118 -0.18 -7.21 7.11
C GLU A 118 -0.29 -5.71 6.89
N VAL A 119 -1.06 -5.05 7.76
CA VAL A 119 -1.25 -3.60 7.77
C VAL A 119 -0.18 -2.96 8.65
N LEU A 120 0.42 -1.87 8.19
CA LEU A 120 1.35 -1.08 9.00
C LEU A 120 0.67 -0.58 10.27
N THR A 121 1.31 -0.83 11.42
CA THR A 121 0.84 -0.40 12.75
C THR A 121 1.64 0.78 13.31
N SER A 122 2.65 1.24 12.57
CA SER A 122 3.49 2.41 12.87
C SER A 122 3.47 3.37 11.68
N ASN A 123 4.02 4.57 11.89
CA ASN A 123 4.16 5.54 10.81
C ASN A 123 4.87 4.94 9.60
N SER A 124 4.43 5.33 8.41
CA SER A 124 5.08 4.97 7.15
C SER A 124 6.13 6.02 6.82
N VAL A 125 7.41 5.60 6.82
CA VAL A 125 8.54 6.49 6.54
C VAL A 125 9.18 6.09 5.22
N TRP A 126 9.21 7.01 4.26
CA TRP A 126 9.72 6.73 2.91
C TRP A 126 10.32 7.98 2.25
N ALA A 127 11.18 7.76 1.27
CA ALA A 127 11.80 8.84 0.50
C ALA A 127 10.98 9.16 -0.74
N LEU A 128 10.60 10.43 -0.88
CA LEU A 128 9.96 10.96 -2.09
C LEU A 128 11.02 11.71 -2.91
N PRO A 129 11.50 11.15 -4.03
CA PRO A 129 12.50 11.81 -4.87
C PRO A 129 11.94 13.10 -5.51
N ALA A 130 12.83 13.89 -6.11
CA ALA A 130 12.42 14.97 -7.02
C ALA A 130 11.90 14.38 -8.34
N GLY A 131 10.95 15.06 -8.97
CA GLY A 131 10.32 14.62 -10.20
C GLY A 131 9.18 13.62 -9.97
N ILE A 132 8.91 12.81 -11.00
CA ILE A 132 7.72 11.97 -11.07
C ILE A 132 7.91 10.59 -10.42
N VAL A 133 6.95 10.21 -9.58
CA VAL A 133 6.89 8.90 -8.91
C VAL A 133 5.48 8.33 -8.95
N ALA A 134 5.36 7.02 -9.16
CA ALA A 134 4.12 6.28 -8.89
C ALA A 134 4.17 5.69 -7.48
N THR A 135 3.14 5.92 -6.68
CA THR A 135 3.07 5.45 -5.29
C THR A 135 1.61 5.24 -4.87
N GLY A 136 1.40 4.61 -3.72
CA GLY A 136 0.10 4.58 -3.05
C GLY A 136 0.14 5.15 -1.64
N TYR A 137 -1.04 5.18 -1.02
CA TYR A 137 -1.16 5.47 0.40
C TYR A 137 -0.89 4.20 1.21
N SER A 138 0.17 4.19 2.01
CA SER A 138 0.67 2.97 2.68
C SER A 138 -0.30 2.32 3.67
N PHE A 139 -1.41 2.99 4.00
CA PHE A 139 -2.45 2.46 4.87
C PHE A 139 -3.70 2.14 4.03
N PRO A 140 -4.34 0.99 4.22
CA PRO A 140 -5.48 0.53 3.41
C PRO A 140 -6.80 1.18 3.86
N VAL A 141 -6.84 2.51 3.86
CA VAL A 141 -8.01 3.32 4.22
C VAL A 141 -8.19 4.44 3.21
N GLU A 142 -9.44 4.84 3.00
CA GLU A 142 -9.74 6.01 2.19
C GLU A 142 -9.18 7.27 2.85
N LYS A 143 -8.54 8.15 2.06
CA LYS A 143 -7.86 9.34 2.58
C LYS A 143 -7.86 10.47 1.56
N ASP A 144 -8.24 11.68 2.00
CA ASP A 144 -7.99 12.90 1.23
C ASP A 144 -6.48 13.18 1.22
N PHE A 145 -5.88 13.15 0.03
CA PHE A 145 -4.46 13.43 -0.15
C PHE A 145 -4.06 14.76 0.49
N LYS A 146 -4.89 15.81 0.42
CA LYS A 146 -4.59 17.15 0.98
C LYS A 146 -4.32 17.13 2.49
N THR A 147 -4.73 16.07 3.19
CA THR A 147 -4.55 15.88 4.63
C THR A 147 -3.36 15.01 5.01
N THR A 148 -2.60 14.52 4.03
CA THR A 148 -1.40 13.70 4.25
C THR A 148 -0.17 14.55 4.59
N GLN A 149 0.81 13.91 5.21
CA GLN A 149 2.13 14.50 5.43
C GLN A 149 2.82 14.77 4.09
N ALA A 150 2.72 13.86 3.11
CA ALA A 150 3.25 14.07 1.76
C ALA A 150 2.70 15.35 1.11
N ALA A 151 1.38 15.57 1.17
CA ALA A 151 0.77 16.78 0.63
C ALA A 151 1.22 18.06 1.34
N THR A 152 1.54 17.98 2.63
CA THR A 152 2.05 19.09 3.42
C THR A 152 3.50 19.43 3.05
N ASP A 153 4.35 18.42 2.92
CA ASP A 153 5.80 18.60 2.74
C ASP A 153 6.22 18.88 1.30
N LEU A 154 5.41 18.49 0.32
CA LEU A 154 5.68 18.75 -1.09
C LEU A 154 5.88 20.24 -1.37
N ALA A 155 6.84 20.56 -2.25
CA ALA A 155 7.11 21.94 -2.63
C ALA A 155 5.92 22.56 -3.40
N ALA A 156 5.82 23.89 -3.39
CA ALA A 156 4.94 24.57 -4.34
C ALA A 156 5.29 24.18 -5.78
N LEU A 157 4.28 24.20 -6.66
CA LEU A 157 4.32 23.75 -8.04
C LEU A 157 4.43 22.23 -8.25
N SER A 158 4.34 21.44 -7.19
CA SER A 158 4.19 19.98 -7.30
C SER A 158 2.79 19.60 -7.82
N PHE A 159 2.69 18.43 -8.45
CA PHE A 159 1.43 17.90 -8.97
C PHE A 159 1.10 16.54 -8.38
N LEU A 160 -0.20 16.28 -8.27
CA LEU A 160 -0.80 14.98 -8.01
C LEU A 160 -1.62 14.60 -9.25
N TYR A 161 -1.47 13.38 -9.74
CA TYR A 161 -2.32 12.81 -10.78
C TYR A 161 -2.93 11.50 -10.30
N MET A 162 -4.25 11.42 -10.33
CA MET A 162 -5.01 10.21 -9.96
C MET A 162 -5.71 9.66 -11.20
N TRP A 163 -5.67 8.34 -11.36
CA TRP A 163 -6.21 7.67 -12.53
C TRP A 163 -7.67 7.31 -12.29
N ASP A 164 -8.56 7.87 -13.09
CA ASP A 164 -9.97 7.49 -13.10
C ASP A 164 -10.17 6.28 -14.02
N GLU A 165 -10.36 5.11 -13.42
CA GLU A 165 -10.61 3.85 -14.14
C GLU A 165 -11.87 3.94 -15.02
N GLY A 166 -12.91 4.66 -14.59
CA GLY A 166 -14.17 4.75 -15.33
C GLY A 166 -14.08 5.60 -16.58
N THR A 167 -13.21 6.61 -16.60
CA THR A 167 -12.98 7.47 -17.77
C THR A 167 -11.69 7.18 -18.52
N GLN A 168 -10.84 6.30 -17.98
CA GLN A 168 -9.49 5.99 -18.48
C GLN A 168 -8.67 7.28 -18.71
N SER A 169 -8.68 8.16 -17.72
CA SER A 169 -8.04 9.47 -17.80
C SER A 169 -7.52 9.95 -16.43
N TYR A 170 -6.69 10.99 -16.43
CA TYR A 170 -6.18 11.58 -15.19
C TYR A 170 -7.03 12.74 -14.72
N ALA A 171 -7.35 12.74 -13.43
CA ALA A 171 -7.60 13.96 -12.68
C ALA A 171 -6.27 14.50 -12.14
N ALA A 172 -6.12 15.82 -12.08
CA ALA A 172 -4.89 16.48 -11.66
C ALA A 172 -5.13 17.59 -10.65
N TRP A 173 -4.24 17.68 -9.67
CA TRP A 173 -4.18 18.76 -8.69
C TRP A 173 -2.78 19.33 -8.66
N SER A 174 -2.67 20.65 -8.47
CA SER A 174 -1.41 21.37 -8.37
C SER A 174 -1.30 22.08 -7.03
N LYS A 175 -0.14 22.03 -6.40
CA LYS A 175 0.15 22.85 -5.22
C LYS A 175 0.55 24.25 -5.67
N ASN A 176 -0.23 25.27 -5.35
CA ASN A 176 0.07 26.64 -5.77
C ASN A 176 1.25 27.24 -4.97
N THR A 177 1.69 28.45 -5.36
CA THR A 177 2.80 29.17 -4.69
C THR A 177 2.50 29.60 -3.27
N ARG A 178 1.26 29.46 -2.80
CA ARG A 178 0.83 29.70 -1.40
C ARG A 178 0.74 28.40 -0.59
N GLY A 179 1.14 27.27 -1.17
CA GLY A 179 1.13 25.96 -0.51
C GLY A 179 -0.24 25.27 -0.48
N THR A 180 -1.24 25.77 -1.21
CA THR A 180 -2.58 25.17 -1.25
C THR A 180 -2.75 24.31 -2.50
N TRP A 181 -3.32 23.12 -2.34
CA TRP A 181 -3.68 22.23 -3.44
C TRP A 181 -4.95 22.73 -4.16
N THR A 182 -4.87 22.85 -5.49
CA THR A 182 -5.96 23.29 -6.36
C THR A 182 -6.21 22.28 -7.46
N GLY A 183 -7.48 21.99 -7.75
CA GLY A 183 -7.93 21.08 -8.80
C GLY A 183 -9.45 20.95 -8.72
N THR A 184 -10.04 20.11 -9.56
CA THR A 184 -11.49 19.85 -9.51
C THR A 184 -11.76 18.82 -8.41
N GLY A 185 -12.54 19.21 -7.39
CA GLY A 185 -12.92 18.32 -6.29
C GLY A 185 -11.79 18.03 -5.29
N ASP A 186 -12.08 17.09 -4.39
CA ASP A 186 -11.12 16.59 -3.41
C ASP A 186 -10.43 15.31 -3.95
N PRO A 187 -9.10 15.22 -3.85
CA PRO A 187 -8.33 14.04 -4.26
C PRO A 187 -8.46 12.95 -3.19
N ILE A 188 -9.57 12.23 -3.23
CA ILE A 188 -9.84 11.11 -2.32
C ILE A 188 -9.16 9.86 -2.87
N MET A 189 -8.16 9.36 -2.14
CA MET A 189 -7.41 8.14 -2.49
C MET A 189 -8.13 6.92 -1.91
N ASP A 190 -8.50 5.98 -2.77
CA ASP A 190 -9.07 4.71 -2.33
C ASP A 190 -8.00 3.76 -1.78
N PRO A 191 -8.34 2.83 -0.86
CA PRO A 191 -7.41 1.88 -0.25
C PRO A 191 -6.57 1.02 -1.21
N LYS A 192 -6.94 0.93 -2.48
CA LYS A 192 -6.28 0.11 -3.51
C LYS A 192 -5.52 0.95 -4.54
N GLU A 193 -5.78 2.25 -4.56
CA GLU A 193 -5.46 3.11 -5.69
C GLU A 193 -3.99 3.55 -5.61
N GLY A 194 -3.31 3.42 -6.74
CA GLY A 194 -2.03 4.10 -6.95
C GLY A 194 -2.25 5.46 -7.61
N PHE A 195 -1.29 6.36 -7.43
CA PHE A 195 -1.32 7.70 -8.01
C PHE A 195 0.09 8.17 -8.34
N TRP A 196 0.18 9.26 -9.09
CA TRP A 196 1.43 9.89 -9.44
C TRP A 196 1.63 11.18 -8.66
N ILE A 197 2.85 11.38 -8.18
CA ILE A 197 3.30 12.66 -7.65
C ILE A 197 4.42 13.17 -8.54
N ASP A 198 4.35 14.43 -8.97
CA ASP A 198 5.49 15.17 -9.51
C ASP A 198 5.98 16.16 -8.46
N ASN A 199 7.09 15.82 -7.80
CA ASN A 199 7.72 16.66 -6.78
C ASN A 199 8.62 17.71 -7.45
N ALA A 200 8.13 18.94 -7.50
CA ALA A 200 8.87 20.06 -8.10
C ALA A 200 10.08 20.53 -7.25
N GLY A 201 10.22 20.03 -6.01
CA GLY A 201 11.28 20.38 -5.09
C GLY A 201 12.47 19.42 -5.11
N SER A 202 13.29 19.51 -4.07
CA SER A 202 14.28 18.46 -3.76
C SER A 202 13.59 17.21 -3.22
N ALA A 203 14.33 16.10 -3.19
CA ALA A 203 13.88 14.91 -2.48
C ALA A 203 13.55 15.24 -1.01
N ILE A 204 12.48 14.63 -0.49
CA ILE A 204 12.03 14.76 0.89
C ILE A 204 11.87 13.38 1.53
N VAL A 205 11.83 13.34 2.86
CA VAL A 205 11.43 12.15 3.61
C VAL A 205 10.03 12.42 4.16
N VAL A 206 9.08 11.57 3.80
CA VAL A 206 7.72 11.62 4.29
C VAL A 206 7.62 10.70 5.51
N ASP A 207 7.09 11.22 6.62
CA ASP A 207 6.76 10.47 7.83
C ASP A 207 5.24 10.52 8.03
N GLU A 208 4.53 9.62 7.36
CA GLU A 208 3.07 9.61 7.38
C GLU A 208 2.56 8.96 8.67
N PRO A 209 1.80 9.69 9.51
CA PRO A 209 1.28 9.15 10.75
C PRO A 209 0.22 8.07 10.50
N VAL A 210 0.16 7.08 11.39
CA VAL A 210 -0.89 6.06 11.35
C VAL A 210 -2.27 6.73 11.44
N PRO A 211 -3.20 6.47 10.51
CA PRO A 211 -4.48 7.16 10.46
C PRO A 211 -5.52 6.64 11.47
N PHE A 212 -5.18 5.59 12.22
CA PHE A 212 -6.03 4.97 13.23
C PHE A 212 -5.29 4.85 14.56
N THR A 213 -5.98 5.19 15.66
CA THR A 213 -5.53 4.83 17.01
C THR A 213 -5.96 3.40 17.33
N PRO A 214 -5.07 2.54 17.85
CA PRO A 214 -5.40 1.19 18.29
C PRO A 214 -6.37 1.17 19.48
#